data_AF-A0A929NTG3-F1
#
_entry.id   AF-A0A929NTG3-F1
#
_cell.length_a   1.000
_cell.length_b   1.000
_cell.length_c   1.000
_cell.angle_alpha   90.00
_cell.angle_beta   90.00
_cell.angle_gamma   90.00
#
_symmetry.space_group_name_H-M   'P 1'
#
loop_
_entity.id
_entity.type
_entity.pdbx_description
1 polymer ?
#
loop_
_entity_poly.entity_id
_entity_poly.type
_entity_poly.pdbx_seq_one_letter_code
_entity_poly.pdbx_strand_id
1 'polypeptide(L)'
;MPYSPRPAGLAAIILFTLAMGAVVGGAAVAADVKGSADHPLVSRYEGAAIVRYKQEKFNEYTLLLGKPDGKEPGEHQTVEGAITQIRYQIDKERTSLEVYKNYEKTLTDAGFEALFACKNKDCGGRAFNHLVVEYGDMSENQNDQRFLAAKLTRPEGTA
;
A
#
# COMPACT_ATOMS: atom_id res chain seq x y z
N MET A 1 28.86 -77.00 -34.13
CA MET A 1 30.17 -76.93 -33.42
C MET A 1 30.32 -75.52 -32.82
N PRO A 2 31.14 -75.31 -31.77
CA PRO A 2 30.99 -74.17 -30.86
C PRO A 2 32.12 -73.12 -30.91
N TYR A 3 31.78 -71.83 -30.69
CA TYR A 3 32.68 -70.75 -30.24
C TYR A 3 31.82 -69.57 -29.72
N SER A 4 31.74 -69.29 -28.42
CA SER A 4 32.59 -68.38 -27.59
C SER A 4 32.00 -66.92 -27.50
N PRO A 5 32.57 -65.92 -26.79
CA PRO A 5 31.86 -65.36 -25.63
C PRO A 5 31.60 -63.82 -25.62
N ARG A 6 30.98 -63.35 -24.52
CA ARG A 6 30.87 -61.95 -24.04
C ARG A 6 32.14 -61.52 -23.26
N PRO A 7 32.33 -60.25 -22.80
CA PRO A 7 31.56 -58.99 -22.96
C PRO A 7 32.43 -57.93 -23.72
N ALA A 8 32.46 -56.59 -23.55
CA ALA A 8 31.84 -55.60 -22.65
C ALA A 8 31.87 -54.17 -23.27
N GLY A 9 31.17 -53.19 -22.66
CA GLY A 9 31.36 -51.74 -22.93
C GLY A 9 30.09 -50.91 -22.66
N LEU A 10 30.16 -49.90 -21.76
CA LEU A 10 29.02 -49.06 -21.41
C LEU A 10 29.02 -47.73 -22.17
N ALA A 11 27.84 -47.29 -22.61
CA ALA A 11 27.47 -45.88 -22.70
C ALA A 11 25.94 -45.77 -22.54
N ALA A 12 25.47 -44.94 -21.60
CA ALA A 12 24.04 -44.69 -21.39
C ALA A 12 23.67 -43.29 -21.87
N ILE A 13 22.53 -43.16 -22.55
CA ILE A 13 21.88 -41.86 -22.80
C ILE A 13 20.42 -41.98 -22.36
N ILE A 14 20.11 -41.32 -21.25
CA ILE A 14 18.74 -41.16 -20.75
C ILE A 14 18.12 -40.01 -21.52
N LEU A 15 17.07 -40.26 -22.32
CA LEU A 15 16.40 -39.19 -23.07
C LEU A 15 15.43 -38.44 -22.17
N PHE A 16 15.92 -37.36 -21.56
CA PHE A 16 15.18 -36.49 -20.67
C PHE A 16 14.30 -35.50 -21.48
N THR A 17 13.05 -35.85 -21.80
CA THR A 17 12.13 -34.94 -22.50
C THR A 17 11.30 -34.09 -21.54
N LEU A 18 11.98 -33.07 -21.02
CA LEU A 18 11.47 -31.81 -20.45
C LEU A 18 9.94 -31.65 -20.34
N ALA A 19 9.42 -31.72 -19.11
CA ALA A 19 8.10 -31.17 -18.81
C ALA A 19 8.18 -29.63 -18.82
N MET A 20 7.52 -28.98 -19.79
CA MET A 20 7.45 -27.52 -19.88
C MET A 20 6.49 -26.98 -18.81
N GLY A 21 6.96 -26.89 -17.57
CA GLY A 21 6.22 -26.26 -16.49
C GLY A 21 5.98 -24.79 -16.79
N ALA A 22 4.71 -24.40 -16.95
CA ALA A 22 4.34 -23.00 -17.10
C ALA A 22 4.57 -22.28 -15.77
N VAL A 23 5.74 -21.64 -15.62
CA VAL A 23 6.02 -20.74 -14.52
C VAL A 23 5.20 -19.47 -14.73
N VAL A 24 3.95 -19.51 -14.26
CA VAL A 24 3.11 -18.32 -14.13
C VAL A 24 3.75 -17.47 -13.03
N GLY A 25 4.65 -16.59 -13.46
CA GLY A 25 5.31 -15.59 -12.61
C GLY A 25 4.33 -14.50 -12.18
N GLY A 26 3.35 -14.87 -11.36
CA GLY A 26 2.54 -13.89 -10.64
C GLY A 26 3.45 -13.03 -9.77
N ALA A 27 3.28 -11.71 -9.85
CA ALA A 27 4.04 -10.79 -9.01
C ALA A 27 3.81 -11.14 -7.55
N ALA A 28 4.89 -11.50 -6.84
CA ALA A 28 4.83 -11.89 -5.43
C ALA A 28 4.62 -10.62 -4.59
N VAL A 29 3.36 -10.19 -4.48
CA VAL A 29 2.93 -9.20 -3.49
C VAL A 29 3.42 -9.65 -2.12
N ALA A 30 4.14 -8.76 -1.43
CA ALA A 30 4.66 -9.06 -0.11
C ALA A 30 3.48 -9.42 0.83
N ALA A 31 3.65 -10.44 1.65
CA ALA A 31 2.59 -10.81 2.60
C ALA A 31 2.33 -9.66 3.58
N ASP A 32 1.04 -9.38 3.83
CA ASP A 32 0.59 -8.38 4.80
C ASP A 32 1.26 -8.58 6.18
N VAL A 33 1.52 -7.47 6.88
CA VAL A 33 1.97 -7.49 8.29
C VAL A 33 1.07 -8.40 9.11
N LYS A 34 1.65 -9.41 9.77
CA LYS A 34 0.89 -10.42 10.52
C LYS A 34 -0.02 -9.76 11.57
N GLY A 35 -1.33 -9.94 11.42
CA GLY A 35 -2.34 -9.39 12.32
C GLY A 35 -2.89 -8.02 11.92
N SER A 36 -2.46 -7.46 10.78
CA SER A 36 -3.16 -6.35 10.14
C SER A 36 -4.41 -6.80 9.38
N ALA A 37 -5.32 -5.86 9.13
CA ALA A 37 -6.47 -6.02 8.26
C ALA A 37 -6.79 -4.68 7.58
N ASP A 38 -7.57 -4.71 6.50
CA ASP A 38 -8.14 -3.51 5.89
C ASP A 38 -9.10 -2.78 6.83
N HIS A 39 -9.28 -1.48 6.60
CA HIS A 39 -10.31 -0.73 7.31
C HIS A 39 -11.70 -1.12 6.79
N PRO A 40 -12.68 -1.49 7.64
CA PRO A 40 -13.96 -2.08 7.19
C PRO A 40 -14.85 -1.14 6.35
N LEU A 41 -14.46 0.13 6.21
CA LEU A 41 -15.17 1.15 5.42
C LEU A 41 -14.46 1.52 4.12
N VAL A 42 -13.20 1.11 3.92
CA VAL A 42 -12.36 1.56 2.80
C VAL A 42 -11.57 0.36 2.27
N SER A 43 -11.94 -0.12 1.10
CA SER A 43 -11.19 -1.18 0.41
C SER A 43 -9.81 -0.67 -0.02
N ARG A 44 -8.78 -1.51 0.08
CA ARG A 44 -7.47 -1.20 -0.50
C ARG A 44 -7.51 -1.15 -2.03
N TYR A 45 -6.55 -0.43 -2.60
CA TYR A 45 -6.21 -0.53 -4.03
C TYR A 45 -5.82 -1.98 -4.39
N GLU A 46 -6.17 -2.43 -5.60
CA GLU A 46 -5.97 -3.83 -6.02
C GLU A 46 -4.48 -4.22 -6.08
N GLY A 47 -4.15 -5.41 -5.57
CA GLY A 47 -2.77 -5.89 -5.49
C GLY A 47 -1.88 -5.19 -4.46
N ALA A 48 -2.44 -4.30 -3.63
CA ALA A 48 -1.69 -3.60 -2.60
C ALA A 48 -1.49 -4.47 -1.32
N ALA A 49 -0.32 -4.35 -0.70
CA ALA A 49 0.08 -5.14 0.48
C ALA A 49 0.30 -4.27 1.72
N ILE A 50 -0.20 -4.66 2.90
CA ILE A 50 -0.02 -3.92 4.15
C ILE A 50 1.41 -4.08 4.66
N VAL A 51 2.19 -3.00 4.63
CA VAL A 51 3.60 -2.95 5.09
C VAL A 51 3.79 -2.22 6.42
N ARG A 52 2.76 -1.51 6.90
CA ARG A 52 2.61 -1.02 8.27
C ARG A 52 1.16 -1.06 8.69
N TYR A 53 0.95 -1.34 9.97
CA TYR A 53 -0.35 -1.31 10.60
C TYR A 53 -0.21 -0.82 12.04
N LYS A 54 -0.99 0.18 12.41
CA LYS A 54 -1.05 0.77 13.76
C LYS A 54 -2.52 0.91 14.14
N GLN A 55 -2.89 0.40 15.32
CA GLN A 55 -4.26 0.52 15.82
C GLN A 55 -4.22 0.89 17.30
N GLU A 56 -4.92 1.96 17.65
CA GLU A 56 -4.95 2.56 18.98
C GLU A 56 -6.42 2.73 19.39
N LYS A 57 -6.80 2.28 20.59
CA LYS A 57 -8.21 2.23 21.00
C LYS A 57 -8.80 3.60 21.35
N PHE A 58 -7.97 4.49 21.88
CA PHE A 58 -8.28 5.88 22.18
C PHE A 58 -6.97 6.67 22.22
N ASN A 59 -6.79 7.63 21.31
CA ASN A 59 -5.67 8.56 21.29
C ASN A 59 -6.07 9.83 20.48
N GLU A 60 -5.24 10.86 20.53
CA GLU A 60 -5.37 12.10 19.74
C GLU A 60 -4.74 11.96 18.33
N TYR A 61 -5.34 12.59 17.33
CA TYR A 61 -4.79 12.70 15.97
C TYR A 61 -4.94 14.12 15.41
N THR A 62 -3.85 14.69 14.89
CA THR A 62 -3.87 15.98 14.19
C THR A 62 -4.17 15.78 12.71
N LEU A 63 -5.42 15.97 12.32
CA LEU A 63 -5.84 15.95 10.92
C LEU A 63 -5.46 17.28 10.24
N LEU A 64 -4.61 17.24 9.21
CA LEU A 64 -4.30 18.42 8.41
C LEU A 64 -5.46 18.77 7.49
N LEU A 65 -5.90 20.03 7.55
CA LEU A 65 -6.98 20.60 6.75
C LEU A 65 -6.49 21.71 5.79
N GLY A 66 -5.21 22.02 5.81
CA GLY A 66 -4.56 22.90 4.86
C GLY A 66 -3.06 22.61 4.69
N LYS A 67 -2.34 23.61 4.21
CA LYS A 67 -0.89 23.54 4.00
C LYS A 67 -0.13 23.89 5.30
N PRO A 68 0.87 23.08 5.70
CA PRO A 68 1.75 23.37 6.83
C PRO A 68 2.50 24.69 6.70
N ASP A 69 2.76 25.34 7.85
CA ASP A 69 3.62 26.52 7.95
C ASP A 69 4.98 26.14 8.55
N GLY A 70 6.01 26.07 7.69
CA GLY A 70 7.36 25.68 8.07
C GLY A 70 7.46 24.22 8.53
N LYS A 71 7.24 23.98 9.83
CA LYS A 71 7.13 22.65 10.46
C LYS A 71 5.79 22.45 11.20
N GLU A 72 5.03 23.52 11.40
CA GLU A 72 3.78 23.49 12.16
C GLU A 72 2.63 23.01 11.26
N PRO A 73 1.57 22.39 11.82
CA PRO A 73 0.45 21.84 11.07
C PRO A 73 -0.23 22.79 10.06
N GLY A 74 -0.17 24.11 10.28
CA GLY A 74 -0.94 25.09 9.52
C GLY A 74 -2.42 25.00 9.91
N GLU A 75 -3.32 24.94 8.92
CA GLU A 75 -4.74 24.67 9.16
C GLU A 75 -4.96 23.19 9.47
N HIS A 76 -5.53 22.90 10.65
CA HIS A 76 -5.66 21.53 11.18
C HIS A 76 -6.81 21.41 12.18
N GLN A 77 -7.20 20.17 12.47
CA GLN A 77 -8.11 19.82 13.56
C GLN A 77 -7.52 18.65 14.36
N THR A 78 -7.44 18.78 15.68
CA THR A 78 -7.24 17.60 16.55
C THR A 78 -8.56 16.87 16.74
N VAL A 79 -8.53 15.54 16.58
CA VAL A 79 -9.65 14.63 16.86
C VAL A 79 -9.22 13.56 17.86
N GLU A 80 -10.16 13.06 18.64
CA GLU A 80 -9.94 12.01 19.66
C GLU A 80 -10.74 10.75 19.29
N GLY A 81 -10.15 9.57 19.46
CA GLY A 81 -10.88 8.31 19.32
C GLY A 81 -9.99 7.11 18.94
N ALA A 82 -10.62 6.10 18.35
CA ALA A 82 -9.90 4.93 17.85
C ALA A 82 -9.17 5.26 16.54
N ILE A 83 -7.84 5.19 16.54
CA ILE A 83 -7.01 5.46 15.36
C ILE A 83 -6.65 4.12 14.71
N THR A 84 -6.81 4.03 13.38
CA THR A 84 -6.22 2.94 12.58
C THR A 84 -5.43 3.55 11.42
N GLN A 85 -4.11 3.37 11.42
CA GLN A 85 -3.24 3.78 10.32
C GLN A 85 -2.73 2.54 9.59
N ILE A 86 -2.90 2.53 8.27
CA ILE A 86 -2.51 1.41 7.40
C ILE A 86 -1.64 1.98 6.28
N ARG A 87 -0.45 1.42 6.06
CA ARG A 87 0.29 1.68 4.81
C ARG A 87 0.24 0.48 3.90
N TYR A 88 -0.24 0.75 2.69
CA TYR A 88 -0.15 -0.16 1.58
C TYR A 88 1.09 0.13 0.73
N GLN A 89 1.86 -0.91 0.40
CA GLN A 89 2.79 -0.91 -0.72
C GLN A 89 2.02 -1.30 -1.98
N ILE A 90 2.19 -0.52 -3.04
CA ILE A 90 1.59 -0.74 -4.37
C ILE A 90 2.73 -0.96 -5.38
N ASP A 91 2.43 -1.57 -6.53
CA ASP A 91 3.39 -1.73 -7.61
C ASP A 91 3.92 -0.36 -8.11
N LYS A 92 5.20 -0.33 -8.50
CA LYS A 92 5.88 0.86 -9.04
C LYS A 92 5.42 1.23 -10.45
N GLU A 93 4.75 0.33 -11.16
CA GLU A 93 4.12 0.64 -12.45
C GLU A 93 2.86 1.52 -12.31
N ARG A 94 2.28 1.63 -11.11
CA ARG A 94 1.08 2.45 -10.86
C ARG A 94 1.43 3.89 -10.52
N THR A 95 0.67 4.83 -11.09
CA THR A 95 0.90 6.25 -10.82
C THR A 95 0.24 6.66 -9.50
N SER A 96 0.82 7.62 -8.78
CA SER A 96 0.18 8.18 -7.58
C SER A 96 -1.20 8.79 -7.88
N LEU A 97 -1.41 9.32 -9.09
CA LEU A 97 -2.66 9.91 -9.53
C LEU A 97 -3.77 8.86 -9.69
N GLU A 98 -3.44 7.71 -10.27
CA GLU A 98 -4.34 6.55 -10.39
C GLU A 98 -4.75 6.03 -9.02
N VAL A 99 -3.77 5.77 -8.14
CA VAL A 99 -4.00 5.33 -6.76
C VAL A 99 -4.84 6.35 -5.99
N TYR A 100 -4.50 7.64 -6.09
CA TYR A 100 -5.23 8.73 -5.44
C TYR A 100 -6.67 8.81 -5.93
N LYS A 101 -6.92 8.73 -7.25
CA LYS A 101 -8.29 8.78 -7.79
C LYS A 101 -9.10 7.53 -7.49
N ASN A 102 -8.45 6.37 -7.31
CA ASN A 102 -9.12 5.17 -6.80
C ASN A 102 -9.57 5.35 -5.33
N TYR A 103 -8.71 5.88 -4.45
CA TYR A 103 -9.10 6.15 -3.05
C TYR A 103 -10.09 7.31 -2.91
N GLU A 104 -9.94 8.39 -3.67
CA GLU A 104 -10.91 9.49 -3.76
C GLU A 104 -12.31 8.96 -4.10
N LYS A 105 -12.41 8.14 -5.17
CA LYS A 105 -13.69 7.52 -5.54
C LYS A 105 -14.19 6.56 -4.46
N THR A 106 -13.34 5.71 -3.90
CA THR A 106 -13.73 4.74 -2.86
C THR A 106 -14.30 5.43 -1.62
N LEU A 107 -13.71 6.55 -1.21
CA LEU A 107 -14.20 7.38 -0.11
C LEU A 107 -15.53 8.05 -0.46
N THR A 108 -15.66 8.66 -1.64
CA THR A 108 -16.93 9.27 -2.08
C THR A 108 -18.06 8.24 -2.24
N ASP A 109 -17.78 7.05 -2.80
CA ASP A 109 -18.73 5.95 -2.92
C ASP A 109 -19.20 5.45 -1.54
N ALA A 110 -18.32 5.49 -0.53
CA ALA A 110 -18.62 5.17 0.87
C ALA A 110 -19.26 6.34 1.65
N GLY A 111 -19.57 7.46 0.99
CA GLY A 111 -20.27 8.61 1.57
C GLY A 111 -19.39 9.61 2.32
N PHE A 112 -18.06 9.54 2.21
CA PHE A 112 -17.17 10.51 2.85
C PHE A 112 -17.19 11.86 2.12
N GLU A 113 -17.28 12.93 2.90
CA GLU A 113 -17.16 14.32 2.44
C GLU A 113 -15.69 14.75 2.47
N ALA A 114 -15.17 15.30 1.36
CA ALA A 114 -13.80 15.80 1.29
C ALA A 114 -13.67 17.13 2.06
N LEU A 115 -12.76 17.18 3.03
CA LEU A 115 -12.47 18.37 3.83
C LEU A 115 -11.30 19.17 3.26
N PHE A 116 -10.23 18.48 2.84
CA PHE A 116 -9.04 19.11 2.25
C PHE A 116 -8.37 18.16 1.26
N ALA A 117 -7.85 18.70 0.16
CA ALA A 117 -7.10 17.95 -0.84
C ALA A 117 -5.94 18.80 -1.40
N CYS A 118 -4.79 18.17 -1.63
CA CYS A 118 -3.62 18.83 -2.21
C CYS A 118 -2.83 17.90 -3.13
N LYS A 119 -1.98 18.51 -3.97
CA LYS A 119 -1.08 17.82 -4.89
C LYS A 119 0.28 18.52 -4.97
N ASN A 120 1.32 17.76 -5.26
CA ASN A 120 2.67 18.23 -5.54
C ASN A 120 3.13 19.27 -4.48
N LYS A 121 3.67 20.41 -4.92
CA LYS A 121 4.17 21.50 -4.06
C LYS A 121 3.08 22.22 -3.25
N ASP A 122 1.82 22.03 -3.61
CA ASP A 122 0.69 22.68 -2.92
C ASP A 122 0.49 22.06 -1.53
N CYS A 123 0.85 20.79 -1.35
CA CYS A 123 0.84 20.11 -0.05
C CYS A 123 1.90 20.64 0.94
N GLY A 124 2.98 21.29 0.49
CA GLY A 124 4.08 21.72 1.37
C GLY A 124 5.26 20.73 1.48
N GLY A 125 5.26 19.63 0.72
CA GLY A 125 6.47 18.84 0.49
C GLY A 125 6.96 18.06 1.71
N ARG A 126 8.26 18.19 2.05
CA ARG A 126 8.92 17.46 3.14
C ARG A 126 8.23 17.67 4.49
N ALA A 127 7.85 18.91 4.81
CA ALA A 127 7.20 19.24 6.08
C ALA A 127 5.88 18.47 6.26
N PHE A 128 5.06 18.45 5.21
CA PHE A 128 3.80 17.70 5.18
C PHE A 128 4.03 16.20 5.45
N ASN A 129 4.97 15.58 4.74
CA ASN A 129 5.29 14.16 4.94
C ASN A 129 5.69 13.82 6.39
N HIS A 130 6.34 14.75 7.10
CA HIS A 130 6.78 14.53 8.50
C HIS A 130 5.69 14.83 9.54
N LEU A 131 4.55 15.39 9.11
CA LEU A 131 3.36 15.61 9.94
C LEU A 131 2.32 14.50 9.76
N VAL A 132 2.12 13.98 8.54
CA VAL A 132 1.11 12.94 8.25
C VAL A 132 1.63 11.50 8.26
N VAL A 133 2.95 11.29 8.31
CA VAL A 133 3.56 9.94 8.33
C VAL A 133 4.75 9.91 9.28
N GLU A 134 4.92 8.80 10.01
CA GLU A 134 6.10 8.54 10.83
C GLU A 134 7.39 8.58 9.98
N TYR A 135 8.48 9.11 10.55
CA TYR A 135 9.67 9.50 9.79
C TYR A 135 10.38 8.31 9.12
N GLY A 136 10.80 8.51 7.86
CA GLY A 136 11.53 7.51 7.07
C GLY A 136 10.67 6.39 6.47
N ASP A 137 9.36 6.44 6.70
CA ASP A 137 8.47 5.30 6.48
C ASP A 137 7.71 5.37 5.13
N MET A 138 7.77 6.51 4.43
CA MET A 138 7.30 6.74 3.05
C MET A 138 8.38 7.33 2.16
N SER A 139 8.33 7.05 0.85
CA SER A 139 9.24 7.63 -0.15
C SER A 139 8.90 9.10 -0.44
N GLU A 140 9.88 9.99 -0.32
CA GLU A 140 9.68 11.45 -0.34
C GLU A 140 9.69 12.08 -1.76
N ASN A 141 8.71 11.77 -2.62
CA ASN A 141 8.55 12.48 -3.90
C ASN A 141 7.60 13.69 -3.79
N GLN A 142 8.15 14.85 -3.40
CA GLN A 142 7.40 16.11 -3.24
C GLN A 142 6.78 16.65 -4.55
N ASN A 143 7.28 16.22 -5.72
CA ASN A 143 6.73 16.66 -7.01
C ASN A 143 5.50 15.84 -7.45
N ASP A 144 5.22 14.72 -6.78
CA ASP A 144 4.09 13.82 -7.06
C ASP A 144 3.32 13.42 -5.77
N GLN A 145 3.50 14.21 -4.71
CA GLN A 145 2.81 14.09 -3.44
C GLN A 145 1.30 14.32 -3.62
N ARG A 146 0.45 13.57 -2.93
CA ARG A 146 -1.02 13.74 -2.96
C ARG A 146 -1.61 13.44 -1.60
N PHE A 147 -2.66 14.16 -1.22
CA PHE A 147 -3.37 13.95 0.03
C PHE A 147 -4.85 14.32 -0.10
N LEU A 148 -5.67 13.64 0.69
CA LEU A 148 -7.10 13.86 0.87
C LEU A 148 -7.44 13.61 2.34
N ALA A 149 -7.85 14.65 3.06
CA ALA A 149 -8.60 14.52 4.29
C ALA A 149 -10.09 14.48 3.93
N ALA A 150 -10.78 13.44 4.39
CA ALA A 150 -12.21 13.27 4.21
C ALA A 150 -12.83 12.72 5.50
N LYS A 151 -14.13 12.93 5.68
CA LYS A 151 -14.87 12.61 6.91
C LYS A 151 -16.18 11.91 6.58
N LEU A 152 -16.57 10.93 7.38
CA LEU A 152 -17.89 10.29 7.29
C LEU A 152 -18.75 10.67 8.50
N THR A 153 -19.78 11.48 8.26
CA THR A 153 -20.77 11.84 9.27
C THR A 153 -21.83 10.75 9.38
N ARG A 154 -22.07 10.21 10.59
CA ARG A 154 -23.04 9.14 10.86
C ARG A 154 -23.95 9.46 12.05
N PRO A 155 -25.12 8.81 12.17
CA PRO A 155 -26.00 8.96 13.34
C PRO A 155 -25.31 8.64 14.67
N GLU A 156 -24.41 7.65 14.68
CA GLU A 156 -23.66 7.19 15.84
C GLU A 156 -22.36 7.98 16.13
N GLY A 157 -21.99 8.97 15.29
CA GLY A 157 -20.79 9.79 15.46
C GLY A 157 -20.08 10.13 14.14
N THR A 158 -18.85 10.63 14.24
CA THR A 158 -17.99 10.89 13.07
C THR A 158 -16.90 9.84 12.95
N ALA A 159 -16.65 9.36 11.74
CA ALA A 159 -15.59 8.41 11.39
C ALA A 159 -14.71 8.96 10.24
#